data_AF-A0AAV9RDE0-F1
#
_entry.id   AF-A0AAV9RDE0-F1
#
_cell.length_a   1.000
_cell.length_b   1.000
_cell.length_c   1.000
_cell.angle_alpha   90.00
_cell.angle_beta   90.00
_cell.angle_gamma   90.00
#
_symmetry.space_group_name_H-M   'P 1'
#
loop_
_entity.id
_entity.type
_entity.pdbx_description
1 polymer ?
#
loop_
_entity_poly.entity_id
_entity_poly.type
_entity_poly.pdbx_seq_one_letter_code
_entity_poly.pdbx_strand_id
1 'polypeptide(L)'
;MSHEIAARSASLVFVCVHREHYEFLETLAPHLKGKVLVDVSNNLKKNMYPEANAEFLQRLIPRAHVVKAFNTLSAWALQNGPSDANRQVYLCGNSPEAKQAVAEIATKLGFSVQDRGSLSAARELEDFPLQLFPEWRLPMRLTIGLTAFFFFYLLVRDVIFTYVDQGKDNSFRIMVSLANKVFPIVSLILLSLCYLPGVIAAFLQLYRGTKYKRFPDWLDRWMLCRKQLGLIALALASLHVLYTLIIPIRSEYGSSPGATADYL
;
A
#
# COMPACT_ATOMS: atom_id res chain seq x y z
N MET A 1 17.65 37.89 -0.64
CA MET A 1 18.73 37.19 -1.37
C MET A 1 18.14 36.71 -2.69
N SER A 2 18.73 37.04 -3.84
CA SER A 2 18.20 36.59 -5.15
C SER A 2 18.52 35.10 -5.38
N HIS A 3 17.77 34.44 -6.27
CA HIS A 3 18.03 33.04 -6.65
C HIS A 3 19.46 32.85 -7.19
N GLU A 4 19.98 33.83 -7.91
CA GLU A 4 21.34 33.83 -8.45
C GLU A 4 22.42 33.82 -7.36
N ILE A 5 22.26 34.64 -6.32
CA ILE A 5 23.21 34.70 -5.19
C ILE A 5 23.23 33.35 -4.46
N ALA A 6 22.05 32.79 -4.17
CA ALA A 6 21.93 31.50 -3.50
C ALA A 6 22.53 30.35 -4.33
N ALA A 7 22.29 30.35 -5.65
CA ALA A 7 22.85 29.36 -6.56
C ALA A 7 24.39 29.41 -6.61
N ARG A 8 24.99 30.60 -6.54
CA ARG A 8 26.44 30.76 -6.52
C ARG A 8 27.08 30.19 -5.25
N SER A 9 26.50 30.47 -4.08
CA SER A 9 27.09 30.11 -2.77
C SER A 9 26.95 28.65 -2.37
N ALA A 10 25.85 27.98 -2.73
CA ALA A 10 25.55 26.63 -2.25
C ALA A 10 26.13 25.55 -3.20
N SER A 11 26.69 24.46 -2.68
CA SER A 11 27.08 23.27 -3.48
C SER A 11 25.92 22.32 -3.72
N LEU A 12 24.90 22.36 -2.85
CA LEU A 12 23.69 21.55 -2.89
C LEU A 12 22.47 22.45 -2.74
N VAL A 13 21.53 22.34 -3.68
CA VAL A 13 20.36 23.21 -3.80
C VAL A 13 19.09 22.36 -3.80
N PHE A 14 18.19 22.61 -2.85
CA PHE A 14 16.86 21.99 -2.84
C PHE A 14 15.91 22.75 -3.75
N VAL A 15 15.32 22.06 -4.72
CA VAL A 15 14.35 22.63 -5.67
C VAL A 15 12.94 22.46 -5.11
N CYS A 16 12.55 23.36 -4.22
CA CYS A 16 11.26 23.35 -3.51
C CYS A 16 10.14 24.08 -4.28
N VAL A 17 10.05 23.85 -5.59
CA VAL A 17 9.00 24.41 -6.45
C VAL A 17 8.31 23.30 -7.22
N HIS A 18 7.07 23.55 -7.65
CA HIS A 18 6.35 22.62 -8.52
C HIS A 18 6.97 22.57 -9.91
N ARG A 19 6.80 21.43 -10.60
CA ARG A 19 7.41 21.15 -11.92
C ARG A 19 7.09 22.24 -12.96
N GLU A 20 5.89 22.79 -12.92
CA GLU A 20 5.40 23.84 -13.83
C GLU A 20 6.26 25.10 -13.76
N HIS A 21 7.01 25.29 -12.68
CA HIS A 21 7.90 26.42 -12.48
C HIS A 21 9.37 26.04 -12.64
N TYR A 22 9.73 24.92 -13.28
CA TYR A 22 11.14 24.55 -13.45
C TYR A 22 11.87 25.45 -14.45
N GLU A 23 11.17 26.01 -15.44
CA GLU A 23 11.78 26.75 -16.55
C GLU A 23 12.67 27.92 -16.10
N PHE A 24 12.37 28.59 -14.99
CA PHE A 24 13.23 29.68 -14.50
C PHE A 24 14.65 29.20 -14.12
N LEU A 25 14.82 27.91 -13.81
CA LEU A 25 16.14 27.34 -13.47
C LEU A 25 17.10 27.39 -14.66
N GLU A 26 16.61 27.43 -15.91
CA GLU A 26 17.46 27.62 -17.09
C GLU A 26 18.24 28.93 -17.01
N THR A 27 17.61 30.00 -16.48
CA THR A 27 18.27 31.31 -16.29
C THR A 27 19.41 31.24 -15.27
N LEU A 28 19.40 30.23 -14.40
CA LEU A 28 20.41 29.97 -13.38
C LEU A 28 21.42 28.89 -13.79
N ALA A 29 21.23 28.24 -14.94
CA ALA A 29 22.06 27.11 -15.38
C ALA A 29 23.58 27.38 -15.36
N PRO A 30 24.09 28.58 -15.72
CA PRO A 30 25.52 28.88 -15.61
C PRO A 30 26.07 28.76 -14.18
N HIS A 31 25.23 29.06 -13.18
CA HIS A 31 25.58 28.98 -11.77
C HIS A 31 25.35 27.60 -11.17
N LEU A 32 24.59 26.71 -11.83
CA LEU A 32 24.26 25.37 -11.34
C LEU A 32 25.21 24.26 -11.85
N LYS A 33 26.18 24.61 -12.70
CA LYS A 33 27.16 23.67 -13.25
C LYS A 33 27.93 22.93 -12.13
N GLY A 34 27.90 21.60 -12.16
CA GLY A 34 28.58 20.70 -11.23
C GLY A 34 27.96 20.64 -9.83
N LYS A 35 26.85 21.34 -9.59
CA LYS A 35 26.18 21.36 -8.29
C LYS A 35 25.18 20.22 -8.18
N VAL A 36 24.80 19.91 -6.94
CA VAL A 36 23.76 18.93 -6.65
C VAL A 36 22.40 19.63 -6.59
N LEU A 37 21.46 19.20 -7.42
CA LEU A 37 20.07 19.65 -7.38
C LEU A 37 19.22 18.55 -6.76
N VAL A 38 18.56 18.85 -5.65
CA VAL A 38 17.65 17.92 -4.98
C VAL A 38 16.22 18.20 -5.44
N ASP A 39 15.67 17.33 -6.27
CA ASP A 39 14.26 17.36 -6.64
C ASP A 39 13.44 16.76 -5.48
N VAL A 40 12.53 17.57 -4.93
CA VAL A 40 11.62 17.16 -3.84
C VAL A 40 10.14 17.09 -4.27
N SER A 41 9.87 17.26 -5.57
CA SER A 41 8.53 17.48 -6.09
C SER A 41 7.69 16.19 -6.10
N ASN A 42 6.36 16.34 -6.04
CA ASN A 42 5.40 15.28 -6.34
C ASN A 42 4.37 15.79 -7.35
N ASN A 43 3.89 14.91 -8.22
CA ASN A 43 2.79 15.21 -9.12
C ASN A 43 1.44 15.07 -8.38
N LEU A 44 0.39 15.71 -8.88
CA LEU A 44 -0.96 15.58 -8.29
C LEU A 44 -1.61 14.22 -8.59
N LYS A 45 -1.20 13.58 -9.68
CA LYS A 45 -1.70 12.27 -10.11
C LYS A 45 -0.61 11.49 -10.83
N LYS A 46 -0.76 10.16 -10.83
CA LYS A 46 0.12 9.28 -11.61
C LYS A 46 0.03 9.58 -13.10
N ASN A 47 1.14 9.36 -13.81
CA ASN A 47 1.24 9.51 -15.26
C ASN A 47 0.76 10.89 -15.77
N MET A 48 0.93 11.94 -14.96
CA MET A 48 0.63 13.32 -15.36
C MET A 48 1.57 13.81 -16.47
N TYR A 49 2.82 13.37 -16.42
CA TYR A 49 3.87 13.67 -17.38
C TYR A 49 4.52 12.38 -17.88
N PRO A 50 5.05 12.33 -19.11
CA PRO A 50 5.65 11.12 -19.69
C PRO A 50 6.90 10.63 -18.93
N GLU A 51 7.67 11.56 -18.37
CA GLU A 51 8.95 11.31 -17.67
C GLU A 51 8.90 11.79 -16.21
N ALA A 52 9.84 11.31 -15.37
CA ALA A 52 9.99 11.77 -13.99
C ALA A 52 10.26 13.28 -13.89
N ASN A 53 9.88 13.92 -12.78
CA ASN A 53 10.22 15.33 -12.57
C ASN A 53 11.74 15.50 -12.45
N ALA A 54 12.39 14.55 -11.78
CA ALA A 54 13.84 14.56 -11.65
C ALA A 54 14.57 14.32 -12.98
N GLU A 55 14.02 13.46 -13.87
CA GLU A 55 14.54 13.25 -15.22
C GLU A 55 14.39 14.52 -16.08
N PHE A 56 13.23 15.17 -16.00
CA PHE A 56 13.01 16.45 -16.67
C PHE A 56 13.97 17.52 -16.17
N LEU A 57 14.15 17.64 -14.86
CA LEU A 57 15.11 18.58 -14.26
C LEU A 57 16.54 18.30 -14.71
N GLN A 58 16.92 17.02 -14.82
CA GLN A 58 18.25 16.63 -15.29
C GLN A 58 18.46 17.01 -16.76
N ARG A 59 17.41 16.91 -17.59
CA ARG A 59 17.43 17.38 -18.98
C ARG A 59 17.48 18.90 -19.08
N LEU A 60 16.80 19.60 -18.18
CA LEU A 60 16.75 21.05 -18.12
C LEU A 60 18.12 21.65 -17.76
N ILE A 61 18.82 21.03 -16.80
CA ILE A 61 20.15 21.45 -16.35
C ILE A 61 21.16 20.29 -16.49
N PRO A 62 21.60 19.94 -17.72
CA PRO A 62 22.42 18.75 -18.00
C PRO A 62 23.75 18.70 -17.26
N ARG A 63 24.29 19.87 -16.88
CA ARG A 63 25.58 19.99 -16.22
C ARG A 63 25.50 19.94 -14.69
N ALA A 64 24.30 19.79 -14.12
CA ALA A 64 24.12 19.56 -12.69
C ALA A 64 23.91 18.06 -12.40
N HIS A 65 24.10 17.67 -11.14
CA HIS A 65 23.79 16.32 -10.66
C HIS A 65 22.43 16.32 -9.97
N VAL A 66 21.41 15.74 -10.61
CA VAL A 66 20.07 15.65 -10.00
C VAL A 66 19.96 14.42 -9.10
N VAL A 67 19.42 14.64 -7.91
CA VAL A 67 19.05 13.58 -6.95
C VAL A 67 17.58 13.77 -6.59
N LYS A 68 16.77 12.73 -6.76
CA LYS A 68 15.40 12.68 -6.24
C LYS A 68 15.47 12.29 -4.77
N ALA A 69 14.93 13.09 -3.86
CA ALA A 69 14.87 12.76 -2.44
C ALA A 69 13.78 13.58 -1.72
N PHE A 70 13.50 13.26 -0.45
CA PHE A 70 12.57 13.98 0.46
C PHE A 70 11.10 14.05 0.01
N ASN A 71 10.74 13.58 -1.18
CA ASN A 71 9.39 13.65 -1.70
C ASN A 71 8.38 12.79 -0.91
N THR A 72 8.84 11.81 -0.13
CA THR A 72 8.00 11.00 0.75
C THR A 72 7.78 11.63 2.13
N LEU A 73 8.45 12.73 2.45
CA LEU A 73 8.28 13.43 3.72
C LEU A 73 7.27 14.57 3.58
N SER A 74 6.40 14.72 4.56
CA SER A 74 5.52 15.89 4.66
C SER A 74 6.27 17.07 5.29
N ALA A 75 5.87 18.29 4.93
CA ALA A 75 6.40 19.51 5.57
C ALA A 75 6.19 19.51 7.09
N TRP A 76 5.08 18.94 7.55
CA TRP A 76 4.78 18.77 8.98
C TRP A 76 5.78 17.83 9.68
N ALA A 77 6.20 16.75 9.04
CA ALA A 77 7.21 15.84 9.58
C ALA A 77 8.60 16.51 9.63
N LEU A 78 8.94 17.36 8.65
CA LEU A 78 10.18 18.14 8.69
C LEU A 78 10.17 19.18 9.82
N GLN A 79 9.02 19.80 10.11
CA GLN A 79 8.91 20.82 11.16
C GLN A 79 8.96 20.23 12.58
N ASN A 80 8.33 19.08 12.80
CA ASN A 80 8.24 18.47 14.14
C ASN A 80 9.31 17.41 14.40
N GLY A 81 10.12 17.08 13.39
CA GLY A 81 11.14 16.05 13.44
C GLY A 81 10.61 14.63 13.09
N PRO A 82 11.53 13.65 12.96
CA PRO A 82 11.20 12.34 12.43
C PRO A 82 10.23 11.54 13.34
N SER A 83 8.97 11.39 12.93
CA SER A 83 7.99 10.47 13.54
C SER A 83 8.14 9.04 13.01
N ASP A 84 7.80 8.00 13.79
CA ASP A 84 8.02 6.59 13.45
C ASP A 84 7.54 6.17 12.04
N ALA A 85 6.44 6.74 11.52
CA ALA A 85 5.92 6.40 10.19
C ALA A 85 6.72 7.02 9.01
N ASN A 86 7.51 8.08 9.23
CA ASN A 86 8.16 8.90 8.20
C ASN A 86 9.68 9.04 8.43
N ARG A 87 10.32 8.03 9.02
CA ARG A 87 11.77 8.10 9.27
C ARG A 87 12.64 7.86 8.04
N GLN A 88 12.08 7.34 6.96
CA GLN A 88 12.85 6.90 5.80
C GLN A 88 12.77 7.90 4.63
N VAL A 89 13.93 8.37 4.19
CA VAL A 89 14.11 9.12 2.94
C VAL A 89 14.60 8.16 1.87
N TYR A 90 13.80 7.99 0.83
CA TYR A 90 14.26 7.33 -0.39
C TYR A 90 15.04 8.33 -1.23
N LEU A 91 16.15 7.89 -1.83
CA LEU A 91 16.86 8.69 -2.79
C LEU A 91 17.27 7.89 -4.03
N CYS A 92 17.39 8.57 -5.16
CA CYS A 92 18.01 8.01 -6.36
C CYS A 92 18.66 9.10 -7.21
N GLY A 93 19.65 8.73 -8.02
CA GLY A 93 20.45 9.67 -8.80
C GLY A 93 21.66 9.00 -9.45
N ASN A 94 22.21 9.63 -10.48
CA ASN A 94 23.26 9.03 -11.31
C ASN A 94 24.69 9.26 -10.78
N SER A 95 24.94 10.30 -9.97
CA SER A 95 26.24 10.52 -9.32
C SER A 95 26.22 9.93 -7.90
N PRO A 96 27.11 8.96 -7.61
CA PRO A 96 27.28 8.43 -6.25
C PRO A 96 27.63 9.53 -5.24
N GLU A 97 28.48 10.48 -5.61
CA GLU A 97 28.95 11.58 -4.75
C GLU A 97 27.79 12.53 -4.41
N ALA A 98 26.96 12.87 -5.40
CA ALA A 98 25.77 13.68 -5.20
C ALA A 98 24.76 12.99 -4.28
N LYS A 99 24.52 11.69 -4.48
CA LYS A 99 23.65 10.89 -3.60
C LYS A 99 24.18 10.86 -2.18
N GLN A 100 25.49 10.66 -2.00
CA GLN A 100 26.14 10.64 -0.69
C GLN A 100 25.97 11.98 0.05
N ALA A 101 26.18 13.11 -0.64
CA ALA A 101 25.96 14.42 -0.04
C ALA A 101 24.51 14.63 0.44
N VAL A 102 23.53 14.18 -0.34
CA VAL A 102 22.10 14.24 0.05
C VAL A 102 21.80 13.29 1.21
N ALA A 103 22.38 12.08 1.20
CA ALA A 103 22.23 11.09 2.26
C ALA A 103 22.76 11.60 3.61
N GLU A 104 23.91 12.28 3.60
CA GLU A 104 24.50 12.88 4.80
C GLU A 104 23.62 13.98 5.40
N ILE A 105 22.99 14.80 4.56
CA ILE A 105 22.02 15.81 5.01
C ILE A 105 20.80 15.13 5.65
N ALA A 106 20.20 14.15 4.97
CA ALA A 106 19.06 13.41 5.52
C ALA A 106 19.39 12.75 6.86
N THR A 107 20.58 12.16 6.98
CA THR A 107 21.06 11.52 8.22
C THR A 107 21.26 12.55 9.33
N LYS A 108 21.84 13.72 9.04
CA LYS A 108 22.00 14.82 10.02
C LYS A 108 20.66 15.37 10.49
N LEU A 109 19.62 15.32 9.65
CA LEU A 109 18.25 15.67 10.00
C LEU A 109 17.51 14.56 10.79
N GLY A 110 18.18 13.44 11.09
CA GLY A 110 17.64 12.33 11.87
C GLY A 110 16.83 11.31 11.08
N PHE A 111 16.90 11.35 9.74
CA PHE A 111 16.24 10.37 8.88
C PHE A 111 17.18 9.22 8.51
N SER A 112 16.61 8.03 8.33
CA SER A 112 17.29 6.92 7.67
C SER A 112 17.19 7.05 6.16
N VAL A 113 18.24 6.65 5.45
CA VAL A 113 18.31 6.80 4.00
C VAL A 113 18.26 5.43 3.33
N GLN A 114 17.47 5.32 2.28
CA GLN A 114 17.49 4.16 1.39
C GLN A 114 17.74 4.58 -0.06
N ASP A 115 18.90 4.19 -0.58
CA ASP A 115 19.27 4.39 -1.97
C ASP A 115 18.51 3.39 -2.87
N ARG A 116 17.86 3.93 -3.90
CA ARG A 116 17.05 3.22 -4.89
C ARG A 116 17.74 3.13 -6.25
N GLY A 117 19.02 3.48 -6.32
CA GLY A 117 19.87 3.31 -7.50
C GLY A 117 19.97 4.59 -8.35
N SER A 118 19.85 4.41 -9.67
CA SER A 118 19.98 5.47 -10.67
C SER A 118 18.73 6.34 -10.76
N LEU A 119 18.84 7.46 -11.49
CA LEU A 119 17.74 8.40 -11.67
C LEU A 119 16.49 7.79 -12.33
N SER A 120 16.64 6.67 -13.05
CA SER A 120 15.51 5.90 -13.61
C SER A 120 14.51 5.39 -12.58
N ALA A 121 14.90 5.27 -11.30
CA ALA A 121 13.99 4.93 -10.21
C ALA A 121 13.10 6.12 -9.78
N ALA A 122 13.37 7.34 -10.23
CA ALA A 122 12.68 8.55 -9.76
C ALA A 122 11.17 8.49 -9.96
N ARG A 123 10.70 7.87 -11.05
CA ARG A 123 9.26 7.66 -11.28
C ARG A 123 8.61 6.83 -10.17
N GLU A 124 9.27 5.75 -9.75
CA GLU A 124 8.77 4.90 -8.67
C GLU A 124 8.66 5.69 -7.36
N LEU A 125 9.68 6.50 -7.03
CA LEU A 125 9.68 7.34 -5.82
C LEU A 125 8.57 8.40 -5.86
N GLU A 126 8.32 9.04 -7.00
CA GLU A 126 7.24 10.01 -7.18
C GLU A 126 5.85 9.39 -7.04
N ASP A 127 5.73 8.11 -7.38
CA ASP A 127 4.49 7.34 -7.33
C ASP A 127 4.17 6.81 -5.93
N PHE A 128 5.13 6.76 -4.99
CA PHE A 128 4.94 6.28 -3.63
C PHE A 128 3.87 7.08 -2.84
N PRO A 129 3.98 8.41 -2.69
CA PRO A 129 3.00 9.17 -1.90
C PRO A 129 1.59 9.21 -2.52
N LEU A 130 1.47 8.87 -3.81
CA LEU A 130 0.19 8.84 -4.54
C LEU A 130 -0.58 7.52 -4.38
N GLN A 131 0.03 6.52 -3.74
CA GLN A 131 -0.56 5.19 -3.60
C GLN A 131 -1.08 4.97 -2.18
N LEU A 132 -2.37 4.68 -2.08
CA LEU A 132 -2.98 4.19 -0.85
C LEU A 132 -3.34 2.71 -1.00
N PHE A 133 -2.58 1.86 -0.28
CA PHE A 133 -2.73 0.40 -0.18
C PHE A 133 -3.06 -0.31 -1.51
N PRO A 134 -2.19 -0.20 -2.55
CA PRO A 134 -2.48 -0.73 -3.89
C PRO A 134 -2.76 -2.25 -3.88
N GLU A 135 -1.91 -3.01 -3.21
CA GLU A 135 -2.01 -4.48 -3.10
C GLU A 135 -3.18 -4.97 -2.25
N TRP A 136 -3.83 -4.09 -1.48
CA TRP A 136 -4.97 -4.47 -0.64
C TRP A 136 -6.31 -4.34 -1.38
N ARG A 137 -6.36 -3.63 -2.50
CA ARG A 137 -7.62 -3.31 -3.20
C ARG A 137 -8.36 -4.57 -3.65
N LEU A 138 -7.66 -5.52 -4.28
CA LEU A 138 -8.25 -6.75 -4.76
C LEU A 138 -8.67 -7.67 -3.59
N PRO A 139 -7.79 -7.99 -2.62
CA PRO A 139 -8.17 -8.75 -1.43
C PRO A 139 -9.36 -8.16 -0.69
N MET A 140 -9.42 -6.85 -0.47
CA MET A 140 -10.52 -6.20 0.23
C MET A 140 -11.85 -6.32 -0.53
N ARG A 141 -11.85 -6.07 -1.84
CA ARG A 141 -13.07 -6.22 -2.67
C ARG A 141 -13.59 -7.65 -2.66
N LEU A 142 -12.68 -8.62 -2.78
CA LEU A 142 -13.01 -10.05 -2.72
C LEU A 142 -13.61 -10.42 -1.36
N THR A 143 -12.98 -10.01 -0.26
CA THR A 143 -13.46 -10.28 1.09
C THR A 143 -14.83 -9.66 1.36
N ILE A 144 -15.05 -8.41 0.93
CA ILE A 144 -16.35 -7.73 1.07
C ILE A 144 -17.41 -8.49 0.27
N GLY A 145 -17.11 -8.88 -0.98
CA GLY A 145 -18.04 -9.64 -1.82
C GLY A 145 -18.40 -11.00 -1.23
N LEU A 146 -17.40 -11.77 -0.79
CA LEU A 146 -17.62 -13.09 -0.16
C LEU A 146 -18.40 -12.97 1.14
N THR A 147 -18.03 -12.01 2.00
CA THR A 147 -18.72 -11.76 3.27
C THR A 147 -20.19 -11.40 3.03
N ALA A 148 -20.47 -10.49 2.09
CA ALA A 148 -21.84 -10.10 1.76
C ALA A 148 -22.65 -11.30 1.22
N PHE A 149 -22.07 -12.06 0.29
CA PHE A 149 -22.73 -13.24 -0.27
C PHE A 149 -23.13 -14.25 0.81
N PHE A 150 -22.18 -14.67 1.66
CA PHE A 150 -22.48 -15.64 2.72
C PHE A 150 -23.39 -15.06 3.80
N PHE A 151 -23.26 -13.76 4.11
CA PHE A 151 -24.16 -13.08 5.04
C PHE A 151 -25.61 -13.14 4.55
N PHE A 152 -25.89 -12.74 3.31
CA PHE A 152 -27.25 -12.78 2.77
C PHE A 152 -27.77 -14.21 2.59
N TYR A 153 -26.93 -15.13 2.13
CA TYR A 153 -27.29 -16.54 2.03
C TYR A 153 -27.76 -17.09 3.38
N LEU A 154 -26.98 -16.85 4.44
CA LEU A 154 -27.31 -17.33 5.77
C LEU A 154 -28.45 -16.53 6.42
N LEU A 155 -28.61 -15.25 6.12
CA LEU A 155 -29.74 -14.43 6.59
C LEU A 155 -31.06 -15.00 6.04
N VAL A 156 -31.11 -15.29 4.74
CA VAL A 156 -32.28 -15.89 4.10
C VAL A 156 -32.55 -17.27 4.70
N ARG A 157 -31.53 -18.12 4.83
CA ARG A 157 -31.68 -19.49 5.31
C ARG A 157 -32.01 -19.60 6.81
N ASP A 158 -31.31 -18.88 7.68
CA ASP A 158 -31.39 -19.07 9.13
C ASP A 158 -32.44 -18.15 9.79
N VAL A 159 -32.73 -17.00 9.19
CA VAL A 159 -33.67 -16.02 9.77
C VAL A 159 -34.97 -15.99 8.97
N ILE A 160 -34.92 -15.69 7.68
CA ILE A 160 -36.14 -15.49 6.88
C ILE A 160 -36.91 -16.79 6.71
N PHE A 161 -36.26 -17.88 6.29
CA PHE A 161 -36.91 -19.17 6.11
C PHE A 161 -37.51 -19.70 7.42
N THR A 162 -36.75 -19.64 8.52
CA THR A 162 -37.23 -20.05 9.86
C THR A 162 -38.44 -19.21 10.30
N TYR A 163 -38.43 -17.91 10.02
CA TYR A 163 -39.55 -17.03 10.35
C TYR A 163 -40.81 -17.38 9.53
N VAL A 164 -40.66 -17.63 8.23
CA VAL A 164 -41.78 -17.94 7.33
C VAL A 164 -42.37 -19.32 7.59
N ASP A 165 -41.51 -20.33 7.77
CA ASP A 165 -41.94 -21.73 7.91
C ASP A 165 -42.42 -22.06 9.33
N GLN A 166 -41.73 -21.54 10.36
CA GLN A 166 -41.97 -21.91 11.76
C GLN A 166 -42.60 -20.79 12.60
N GLY A 167 -42.75 -19.57 12.06
CA GLY A 167 -43.29 -18.43 12.79
C GLY A 167 -42.39 -17.91 13.94
N LYS A 168 -41.13 -18.35 14.02
CA LYS A 168 -40.21 -18.00 15.11
C LYS A 168 -39.35 -16.79 14.73
N ASP A 169 -39.38 -15.74 15.55
CA ASP A 169 -38.48 -14.60 15.39
C ASP A 169 -37.10 -14.90 16.01
N ASN A 170 -36.13 -15.17 15.13
CA ASN A 170 -34.72 -15.41 15.48
C ASN A 170 -33.80 -14.24 15.07
N SER A 171 -34.34 -13.04 14.87
CA SER A 171 -33.57 -11.85 14.45
C SER A 171 -32.38 -11.51 15.37
N PHE A 172 -32.46 -11.82 16.67
CA PHE A 172 -31.38 -11.65 17.64
C PHE A 172 -30.10 -12.48 17.32
N ARG A 173 -30.19 -13.47 16.41
CA ARG A 173 -29.05 -14.27 15.93
C ARG A 173 -28.19 -13.54 14.90
N ILE A 174 -28.73 -12.49 14.26
CA ILE A 174 -28.07 -11.77 13.14
C ILE A 174 -26.69 -11.21 13.54
N MET A 175 -26.56 -10.62 14.73
CA MET A 175 -25.36 -9.86 15.06
C MET A 175 -24.12 -10.73 15.36
N VAL A 176 -24.29 -11.87 16.04
CA VAL A 176 -23.17 -12.68 16.55
C VAL A 176 -23.18 -14.08 15.98
N SER A 177 -24.33 -14.75 15.92
CA SER A 177 -24.40 -16.14 15.41
C SER A 177 -24.16 -16.18 13.90
N LEU A 178 -24.73 -15.24 13.15
CA LEU A 178 -24.53 -15.13 11.71
C LEU A 178 -23.07 -14.77 11.39
N ALA A 179 -22.53 -13.77 12.07
CA ALA A 179 -21.13 -13.37 11.94
C ALA A 179 -20.17 -14.55 12.24
N ASN A 180 -20.45 -15.33 13.30
CA ASN A 180 -19.64 -16.49 13.68
C ASN A 180 -19.76 -17.68 12.69
N LYS A 181 -20.75 -17.67 11.79
CA LYS A 181 -20.81 -18.61 10.64
C LYS A 181 -20.10 -18.04 9.41
N VAL A 182 -20.24 -16.75 9.13
CA VAL A 182 -19.64 -16.12 7.94
C VAL A 182 -18.11 -16.04 8.04
N PHE A 183 -17.57 -15.56 9.16
CA PHE A 183 -16.13 -15.34 9.34
C PHE A 183 -15.25 -16.58 9.11
N PRO A 184 -15.53 -17.76 9.70
CA PRO A 184 -14.72 -18.94 9.44
C PRO A 184 -14.81 -19.42 7.99
N ILE A 185 -15.99 -19.34 7.36
CA ILE A 185 -16.18 -19.73 5.95
C ILE A 185 -15.33 -18.85 5.04
N VAL A 186 -15.46 -17.53 5.17
CA VAL A 186 -14.70 -16.58 4.34
C VAL A 186 -13.21 -16.70 4.62
N SER A 187 -12.80 -16.86 5.89
CA SER A 187 -11.41 -17.11 6.27
C SER A 187 -10.81 -18.32 5.55
N LEU A 188 -11.49 -19.47 5.58
CA LEU A 188 -11.02 -20.70 4.93
C LEU A 188 -10.93 -20.52 3.41
N ILE A 189 -11.91 -19.86 2.79
CA ILE A 189 -11.87 -19.57 1.35
C ILE A 189 -10.67 -18.68 1.00
N LEU A 190 -10.44 -17.59 1.74
CA LEU A 190 -9.30 -16.70 1.51
C LEU A 190 -7.96 -17.42 1.72
N LEU A 191 -7.88 -18.30 2.72
CA LEU A 191 -6.72 -19.16 2.95
C LEU A 191 -6.47 -20.08 1.75
N SER A 192 -7.51 -20.75 1.23
CA SER A 192 -7.40 -21.57 0.02
C SER A 192 -6.94 -20.74 -1.19
N LEU A 193 -7.47 -19.53 -1.36
CA LEU A 193 -7.08 -18.60 -2.44
C LEU A 193 -5.65 -18.06 -2.29
N CYS A 194 -5.01 -18.17 -1.12
CA CYS A 194 -3.61 -17.86 -0.94
C CYS A 194 -2.69 -18.92 -1.60
N TYR A 195 -3.08 -20.20 -1.49
CA TYR A 195 -2.28 -21.33 -1.99
C TYR A 195 -2.61 -21.71 -3.44
N LEU A 196 -3.87 -21.55 -3.86
CA LEU A 196 -4.36 -21.92 -5.19
C LEU A 196 -3.53 -21.36 -6.38
N PRO A 197 -3.11 -20.08 -6.43
CA PRO A 197 -2.33 -19.58 -7.55
C PRO A 197 -0.95 -20.23 -7.65
N GLY A 198 -0.36 -20.68 -6.53
CA GLY A 198 0.89 -21.43 -6.53
C GLY A 198 0.74 -22.81 -7.17
N VAL A 199 -0.38 -23.49 -6.91
CA VAL A 199 -0.70 -24.78 -7.54
C VAL A 199 -0.93 -24.60 -9.05
N ILE A 200 -1.70 -23.59 -9.45
CA ILE A 200 -1.93 -23.27 -10.86
C ILE A 200 -0.60 -22.93 -11.57
N ALA A 201 0.25 -22.13 -10.93
CA ALA A 201 1.57 -21.78 -11.45
C ALA A 201 2.45 -23.02 -11.67
N ALA A 202 2.42 -23.98 -10.74
CA ALA A 202 3.17 -25.23 -10.86
C ALA A 202 2.69 -26.05 -12.08
N PHE A 203 1.38 -26.23 -12.25
CA PHE A 203 0.82 -26.90 -13.44
C PHE A 203 1.22 -26.20 -14.74
N LEU A 204 1.15 -24.87 -14.78
CA LEU A 204 1.55 -24.08 -15.96
C LEU A 204 3.05 -24.24 -16.28
N GLN A 205 3.91 -24.27 -15.26
CA GLN A 205 5.35 -24.47 -15.45
C GLN A 205 5.67 -25.86 -15.99
N LEU A 206 5.01 -26.89 -15.46
CA LEU A 206 5.15 -28.28 -15.92
C LEU A 206 4.68 -28.43 -17.37
N TYR A 207 3.49 -27.90 -17.69
CA TYR A 207 2.94 -27.92 -19.06
C TYR A 207 3.85 -27.21 -20.07
N ARG A 208 4.47 -26.09 -19.67
CA ARG A 208 5.38 -25.32 -20.53
C ARG A 208 6.78 -25.93 -20.66
N GLY A 209 7.16 -26.84 -19.75
CA GLY A 209 8.51 -27.39 -19.65
C GLY A 209 9.59 -26.36 -19.27
N THR A 210 9.22 -25.16 -18.82
CA THR A 210 10.16 -24.10 -18.45
C THR A 210 9.57 -23.09 -17.49
N LYS A 211 10.39 -22.61 -16.55
CA LYS A 211 10.06 -21.54 -15.60
C LYS A 211 10.24 -20.12 -16.16
N TYR A 212 10.91 -19.98 -17.32
CA TYR A 212 11.32 -18.67 -17.85
C TYR A 212 10.22 -17.97 -18.67
N LYS A 213 9.09 -18.63 -18.93
CA LYS A 213 7.94 -17.99 -19.57
C LYS A 213 7.10 -17.25 -18.52
N ARG A 214 6.89 -15.95 -18.74
CA ARG A 214 6.07 -15.08 -17.88
C ARG A 214 4.66 -15.65 -17.68
N PHE A 215 4.12 -15.52 -16.47
CA PHE A 215 2.73 -15.89 -16.19
C PHE A 215 1.75 -14.92 -16.88
N PRO A 216 0.52 -15.36 -17.16
CA PRO A 216 -0.55 -14.44 -17.55
C PRO A 216 -0.73 -13.34 -16.50
N ASP A 217 -1.02 -12.11 -16.92
CA ASP A 217 -1.08 -10.94 -16.03
C ASP A 217 -2.06 -11.10 -14.86
N TRP A 218 -3.17 -11.83 -15.05
CA TRP A 218 -4.14 -12.09 -13.98
C TRP A 218 -3.55 -12.96 -12.86
N LEU A 219 -2.73 -13.94 -13.20
CA LEU A 219 -2.09 -14.85 -12.24
C LEU A 219 -0.94 -14.13 -11.52
N ASP A 220 -0.19 -13.32 -12.26
CA ASP A 220 0.90 -12.50 -11.72
C ASP A 220 0.37 -11.51 -10.66
N ARG A 221 -0.70 -10.78 -10.98
CA ARG A 221 -1.38 -9.89 -10.02
C ARG A 221 -1.91 -10.63 -8.79
N TRP A 222 -2.49 -11.81 -8.98
CA TRP A 222 -2.96 -12.62 -7.86
C TRP A 222 -1.80 -13.10 -6.97
N MET A 223 -0.68 -13.48 -7.57
CA MET A 223 0.53 -13.92 -6.84
C MET A 223 1.12 -12.82 -5.96
N LEU A 224 1.04 -11.55 -6.37
CA LEU A 224 1.48 -10.38 -5.59
C LEU A 224 0.61 -10.14 -4.34
N CYS A 225 -0.69 -10.44 -4.42
CA CYS A 225 -1.65 -10.19 -3.35
C CYS A 225 -1.77 -11.34 -2.32
N ARG A 226 -0.98 -12.42 -2.43
CA ARG A 226 -1.08 -13.60 -1.54
C ARG A 226 -0.88 -13.24 -0.07
N LYS A 227 0.08 -12.37 0.24
CA LYS A 227 0.34 -11.91 1.62
C LYS A 227 -0.89 -11.24 2.22
N GLN A 228 -1.55 -10.37 1.45
CA GLN A 228 -2.72 -9.61 1.86
C GLN A 228 -3.93 -10.52 2.06
N LEU A 229 -4.14 -11.49 1.15
CA LEU A 229 -5.18 -12.53 1.32
C LEU A 229 -4.98 -13.31 2.63
N GLY A 230 -3.75 -13.77 2.89
CA GLY A 230 -3.41 -14.49 4.12
C GLY A 230 -3.61 -13.67 5.39
N LEU A 231 -3.24 -12.38 5.39
CA LEU A 231 -3.46 -11.49 6.53
C LEU A 231 -4.95 -11.26 6.82
N ILE A 232 -5.79 -11.10 5.78
CA ILE A 232 -7.24 -10.95 5.97
C ILE A 232 -7.87 -12.26 6.45
N ALA A 233 -7.45 -13.41 5.90
CA ALA A 233 -7.88 -14.73 6.37
C ALA A 233 -7.57 -14.89 7.86
N LEU A 234 -6.33 -14.59 8.28
CA LEU A 234 -5.95 -14.64 9.69
C LEU A 234 -6.82 -13.75 10.57
N ALA A 235 -7.10 -12.51 10.14
CA ALA A 235 -7.95 -11.58 10.90
C ALA A 235 -9.38 -12.12 11.08
N LEU A 236 -9.98 -12.69 10.02
CA LEU A 236 -11.31 -13.32 10.10
C LEU A 236 -11.31 -14.58 10.96
N ALA A 237 -10.25 -15.39 10.91
CA ALA A 237 -10.08 -16.54 11.81
C ALA A 237 -9.98 -16.09 13.27
N SER A 238 -9.23 -15.03 13.55
CA SER A 238 -9.15 -14.45 14.91
C SER A 238 -10.51 -13.94 15.38
N LEU A 239 -11.28 -13.28 14.52
CA LEU A 239 -12.66 -12.88 14.85
C LEU A 239 -13.54 -14.10 15.14
N HIS A 240 -13.47 -15.16 14.33
CA HIS A 240 -14.20 -16.40 14.60
C HIS A 240 -13.85 -17.00 15.98
N VAL A 241 -12.57 -17.05 16.34
CA VAL A 241 -12.13 -17.52 17.67
C VAL A 241 -12.72 -16.65 18.77
N LEU A 242 -12.62 -15.33 18.66
CA LEU A 242 -13.17 -14.40 19.67
C LEU A 242 -14.70 -14.56 19.83
N TYR A 243 -15.43 -14.63 18.72
CA TYR A 243 -16.89 -14.80 18.75
C TYR A 243 -17.29 -16.13 19.36
N THR A 244 -16.51 -17.19 19.10
CA THR A 244 -16.74 -18.53 19.67
C THR A 244 -16.47 -18.55 21.17
N LEU A 245 -15.40 -17.91 21.64
CA LEU A 245 -15.05 -17.83 23.07
C LEU A 245 -16.06 -17.02 23.90
N ILE A 246 -16.81 -16.10 23.28
CA ILE A 246 -17.83 -15.29 23.96
C ILE A 246 -19.19 -16.02 24.06
N ILE A 247 -19.38 -17.16 23.36
CA ILE A 247 -20.65 -17.91 23.37
C ILE A 247 -21.14 -18.23 24.80
N PRO A 248 -20.31 -18.79 25.72
CA PRO A 248 -20.77 -19.13 27.06
C PRO A 248 -21.30 -17.92 27.84
N ILE A 249 -20.62 -16.78 27.75
CA ILE A 249 -21.00 -15.51 28.41
C ILE A 249 -22.37 -15.03 27.93
N ARG A 250 -22.66 -15.17 26.64
CA ARG A 250 -23.95 -14.79 26.06
C ARG A 250 -25.07 -15.74 26.48
N SER A 251 -24.78 -17.03 26.60
CA SER A 251 -25.76 -18.03 27.04
C SER A 251 -26.21 -17.78 28.49
N GLU A 252 -25.32 -17.26 29.35
CA GLU A 252 -25.64 -16.94 30.73
C GLU A 252 -26.57 -15.71 30.85
N TYR A 253 -26.39 -14.69 30.00
CA TYR A 253 -27.25 -13.49 29.99
C TYR A 253 -28.56 -13.65 29.20
N GLY A 254 -28.67 -14.63 28.30
CA GLY A 254 -29.82 -14.86 27.42
C GLY A 254 -30.83 -15.90 27.93
N SER A 255 -30.90 -16.11 29.24
CA SER A 255 -31.77 -17.10 29.88
C SER A 255 -33.26 -16.71 29.81
N SER A 256 -33.86 -16.88 28.63
CA SER A 256 -35.26 -17.31 28.52
C SER A 256 -35.28 -18.84 28.46
N PRO A 257 -36.07 -19.52 29.30
CA PRO A 257 -36.05 -20.98 29.42
C PRO A 257 -36.64 -21.60 28.14
N GLY A 258 -35.77 -22.16 27.29
CA GLY A 258 -36.17 -22.84 26.06
C GLY A 258 -35.10 -22.90 24.96
N ALA A 259 -34.01 -22.13 25.07
CA ALA A 259 -33.00 -22.02 24.00
C ALA A 259 -31.76 -22.92 24.18
N THR A 260 -31.83 -24.00 24.97
CA THR A 260 -30.67 -24.85 25.28
C THR A 260 -30.42 -26.01 24.31
N ALA A 261 -31.23 -26.20 23.25
CA ALA A 261 -31.14 -27.40 22.41
C ALA A 261 -30.34 -27.27 21.09
N ASP A 262 -30.04 -26.06 20.58
CA ASP A 262 -29.55 -25.88 19.20
C ASP A 262 -28.13 -25.25 19.09
N TYR A 263 -27.21 -25.62 19.99
CA TYR A 263 -25.82 -25.08 20.00
C TYR A 263 -24.74 -26.09 19.58
N LEU A 264 -25.09 -27.13 18.82
CA LEU A 264 -24.16 -28.02 18.10
C LEU A 264 -24.49 -28.01 16.61
#